data_AF-A0A9D7RKN8-F1
#
_entry.id   AF-A0A9D7RKN8-F1
#
_cell.length_a   1.000
_cell.length_b   1.000
_cell.length_c   1.000
_cell.angle_alpha   90.00
_cell.angle_beta   90.00
_cell.angle_gamma   90.00
#
_symmetry.space_group_name_H-M   'P 1'
#
loop_
_entity.id
_entity.type
_entity.pdbx_description
1 polymer ?
#
loop_
_entity_poly.entity_id
_entity_poly.type
_entity_poly.pdbx_seq_one_letter_code
_entity_poly.pdbx_strand_id
1 'polypeptide(L)'
;MRATELSLATAVIVGCMFKIMHWPGASILVVSGGCLLALFYFPFGFRTLPAPKQTDQVLWMTLLGGASLSVALYGQVAFIQRWPHSTTFLVAGAVGCALSLLAGLALRLKPHRADIYLDGILIRCLVVGGLAFTLWFLFAGKPR
;
A
#
# COMPACT_ATOMS: atom_id res chain seq x y z
N MET A 1 11.39 6.54 -10.75
CA MET A 1 10.80 5.65 -9.73
C MET A 1 9.36 5.23 -10.00
N ARG A 2 8.62 5.90 -10.89
CA ARG A 2 7.30 5.41 -11.32
C ARG A 2 7.37 4.08 -12.08
N ALA A 3 8.36 3.92 -12.96
CA ALA A 3 8.58 2.66 -13.68
C ALA A 3 8.88 1.48 -12.75
N THR A 4 9.63 1.70 -11.65
CA THR A 4 9.94 0.67 -10.66
C THR A 4 8.73 0.30 -9.79
N GLU A 5 7.89 1.28 -9.42
CA GLU A 5 6.61 1.02 -8.74
C GLU A 5 5.68 0.18 -9.63
N LEU A 6 5.56 0.55 -10.91
CA LEU A 6 4.75 -0.16 -11.89
C LEU A 6 5.26 -1.57 -12.18
N SER A 7 6.58 -1.76 -12.33
CA SER A 7 7.13 -3.09 -12.59
C SER A 7 6.89 -4.06 -11.43
N LEU A 8 7.03 -3.58 -10.19
CA LEU A 8 6.72 -4.37 -8.99
C LEU A 8 5.22 -4.68 -8.87
N ALA A 9 4.34 -3.72 -9.18
CA ALA A 9 2.90 -3.94 -9.20
C ALA A 9 2.52 -4.99 -10.25
N THR A 10 3.08 -4.92 -11.46
CA THR A 10 2.87 -5.93 -12.50
C THR A 10 3.35 -7.30 -12.07
N ALA A 11 4.49 -7.40 -11.38
CA ALA A 11 4.99 -8.67 -10.84
C ALA A 11 3.98 -9.29 -9.85
N VAL A 12 3.39 -8.49 -8.95
CA VAL A 12 2.35 -8.99 -8.03
C VAL A 12 1.12 -9.48 -8.79
N ILE A 13 0.64 -8.72 -9.78
CA ILE A 13 -0.53 -9.09 -10.59
C ILE A 13 -0.29 -10.40 -11.35
N VAL A 14 0.86 -10.52 -12.03
CA VAL A 14 1.25 -11.74 -12.74
C VAL A 14 1.39 -12.92 -11.77
N GLY A 15 1.97 -12.70 -10.59
CA GLY A 15 2.05 -13.71 -9.54
C GLY A 15 0.68 -14.20 -9.09
N CYS A 16 -0.29 -13.29 -8.93
CA CYS A 16 -1.68 -13.65 -8.61
C CYS A 16 -2.32 -14.47 -9.73
N MET A 17 -2.11 -14.11 -11.01
CA MET A 17 -2.59 -14.88 -12.15
C MET A 17 -2.02 -16.31 -12.14
N PHE A 18 -0.70 -16.45 -11.94
CA PHE A 18 -0.05 -17.76 -11.86
C PHE A 18 -0.58 -18.59 -10.70
N LYS A 19 -0.97 -17.95 -9.58
CA LYS A 19 -1.57 -18.64 -8.45
C LYS A 19 -2.94 -19.22 -8.78
N ILE A 20 -3.75 -18.49 -9.55
CA ILE A 20 -5.05 -18.98 -10.07
C ILE A 20 -4.82 -20.13 -11.05
N MET A 21 -3.79 -20.05 -11.89
CA MET A 21 -3.43 -21.09 -12.86
C MET A 21 -2.69 -22.29 -12.24
N HIS A 22 -2.40 -22.28 -10.93
CA HIS A 22 -1.65 -23.32 -10.21
C HIS A 22 -0.21 -23.53 -10.70
N TRP A 23 0.39 -22.53 -11.34
CA TRP A 23 1.76 -22.63 -11.83
C TRP A 23 2.78 -22.68 -10.68
N PRO A 24 3.83 -23.50 -10.79
CA PRO A 24 4.88 -23.58 -9.78
C PRO A 24 5.60 -22.23 -9.66
N GLY A 25 5.91 -21.83 -8.42
CA GLY A 25 6.60 -20.57 -8.14
C GLY A 25 5.72 -19.32 -8.03
N ALA A 26 4.40 -19.43 -8.26
CA ALA A 26 3.47 -18.29 -8.12
C ALA A 26 3.55 -17.61 -6.74
N SER A 27 3.65 -18.41 -5.67
CA SER A 27 3.74 -17.87 -4.31
C SER A 27 5.00 -17.04 -4.08
N ILE A 28 6.13 -17.46 -4.65
CA ILE A 28 7.41 -16.75 -4.54
C ILE A 28 7.31 -15.39 -5.24
N LEU A 29 6.66 -15.35 -6.40
CA LEU A 29 6.51 -14.15 -7.22
C LEU A 29 5.61 -13.11 -6.55
N VAL A 30 4.50 -13.53 -5.94
CA VAL A 30 3.62 -12.66 -5.14
C VAL A 30 4.34 -12.12 -3.90
N VAL A 31 5.08 -12.97 -3.18
CA VAL A 31 5.79 -12.57 -1.96
C VAL A 31 6.93 -11.61 -2.30
N SER A 32 7.75 -11.92 -3.29
CA SER A 32 8.88 -11.07 -3.66
C SER A 32 8.40 -9.72 -4.21
N GLY A 33 7.45 -9.71 -5.14
CA GLY A 33 6.88 -8.48 -5.69
C GLY A 33 6.21 -7.62 -4.62
N GLY A 34 5.39 -8.23 -3.76
CA GLY A 34 4.66 -7.51 -2.71
C GLY A 34 5.57 -6.99 -1.59
N CYS A 35 6.57 -7.78 -1.19
CA CYS A 35 7.52 -7.38 -0.16
C CYS A 35 8.45 -6.27 -0.65
N LEU A 36 8.95 -6.37 -1.90
CA LEU A 36 9.72 -5.30 -2.52
C LEU A 36 8.87 -4.01 -2.65
N LEU A 37 7.60 -4.13 -3.04
CA LEU A 37 6.72 -2.97 -3.13
C LEU A 37 6.49 -2.32 -1.74
N ALA A 38 6.27 -3.13 -0.70
CA ALA A 38 6.16 -2.63 0.68
C ALA A 38 7.45 -1.95 1.16
N LEU A 39 8.62 -2.50 0.82
CA LEU A 39 9.92 -1.87 1.08
C LEU A 39 10.16 -0.62 0.23
N PHE A 40 9.49 -0.41 -0.89
CA PHE A 40 9.59 0.85 -1.63
C PHE A 40 8.77 1.97 -1.00
N TYR A 41 7.65 1.63 -0.34
CA TYR A 41 6.78 2.64 0.28
C TYR A 41 7.31 3.19 1.60
N PHE A 42 8.02 2.40 2.40
CA PHE A 42 8.53 2.84 3.71
C PHE A 42 9.86 3.63 3.61
N PRO A 43 11.02 3.00 3.36
CA PRO A 43 12.32 3.69 3.31
C PRO A 43 12.51 4.58 2.08
N PHE A 44 11.70 4.46 1.01
CA PHE A 44 11.85 5.28 -0.20
C PHE A 44 10.66 6.20 -0.49
N GLY A 45 9.74 6.37 0.47
CA GLY A 45 8.56 7.23 0.35
C GLY A 45 8.87 8.65 -0.14
N PHE A 46 9.96 9.25 0.36
CA PHE A 46 10.42 10.59 -0.02
C PHE A 46 10.80 10.76 -1.51
N ARG A 47 11.05 9.67 -2.23
CA ARG A 47 11.42 9.71 -3.65
C ARG A 47 10.37 9.08 -4.56
N THR A 48 9.52 8.22 -4.04
CA THR A 48 8.42 7.56 -4.77
C THR A 48 7.16 8.42 -4.83
N LEU A 49 6.91 9.23 -3.81
CA LEU A 49 5.77 10.12 -3.75
C LEU A 49 6.00 11.34 -4.65
N PRO A 50 5.02 11.69 -5.53
CA PRO A 50 5.17 12.80 -6.45
C PRO A 50 5.27 14.11 -5.67
N ALA A 51 6.31 14.89 -5.88
CA ALA A 51 6.41 16.25 -5.35
C ALA A 51 7.19 17.12 -6.36
N PRO A 52 6.84 18.41 -6.55
CA PRO A 52 7.55 19.31 -7.45
C PRO A 52 9.02 19.48 -7.05
N LYS A 53 9.28 19.58 -5.74
CA LYS A 53 10.60 19.53 -5.12
C LYS A 53 10.54 18.66 -3.87
N GLN A 54 11.62 17.93 -3.56
CA GLN A 54 11.69 17.09 -2.35
C GLN A 54 11.56 17.91 -1.05
N THR A 55 11.95 19.18 -1.08
CA THR A 55 11.85 20.10 0.06
C THR A 55 10.42 20.48 0.44
N ASP A 56 9.45 20.32 -0.48
CA ASP A 56 8.04 20.62 -0.23
C ASP A 56 7.28 19.44 0.40
N GLN A 57 7.95 18.30 0.65
CA GLN A 57 7.34 17.14 1.27
C GLN A 57 7.28 17.29 2.79
N VAL A 58 6.09 17.11 3.37
CA VAL A 58 5.93 16.97 4.82
C VAL A 58 6.35 15.56 5.24
N LEU A 59 7.56 15.48 5.83
CA LEU A 59 8.27 14.24 6.16
C LEU A 59 7.48 13.30 7.09
N TRP A 60 6.79 13.85 8.09
CA TRP A 60 5.95 13.03 8.98
C TRP A 60 4.81 12.35 8.23
N MET A 61 4.28 12.99 7.19
CA MET A 61 3.19 12.44 6.39
C MET A 61 3.69 11.43 5.34
N THR A 62 4.91 11.60 4.81
CA THR A 62 5.52 10.55 3.98
C THR A 62 5.81 9.30 4.80
N LEU A 63 6.30 9.46 6.03
CA LEU A 63 6.58 8.35 6.93
C LEU A 63 5.30 7.62 7.34
N LEU A 64 4.28 8.35 7.76
CA LEU A 64 2.98 7.80 8.17
C LEU A 64 2.24 7.15 6.99
N GLY A 65 2.16 7.85 5.85
CA GLY A 65 1.57 7.32 4.62
C GLY A 65 2.32 6.09 4.11
N GLY A 66 3.65 6.16 4.03
CA GLY A 66 4.51 5.03 3.64
C GLY A 66 4.34 3.81 4.54
N ALA A 67 4.37 3.99 5.87
CA ALA A 67 4.16 2.92 6.82
C ALA A 67 2.77 2.27 6.68
N SER A 68 1.72 3.09 6.57
CA SER A 68 0.35 2.58 6.37
C SER A 68 0.20 1.75 5.09
N LEU A 69 0.80 2.21 3.98
CA LEU A 69 0.79 1.50 2.69
C LEU A 69 1.57 0.18 2.76
N SER A 70 2.74 0.18 3.42
CA SER A 70 3.55 -1.04 3.60
C SER A 70 2.81 -2.10 4.42
N VAL A 71 2.15 -1.70 5.51
CA VAL A 71 1.35 -2.61 6.35
C VAL A 71 0.14 -3.15 5.58
N ALA A 72 -0.55 -2.30 4.82
CA ALA A 72 -1.68 -2.72 3.99
C ALA A 72 -1.28 -3.71 2.89
N LEU A 73 -0.16 -3.47 2.20
CA LEU A 73 0.38 -4.38 1.18
C LEU A 73 0.81 -5.71 1.79
N TYR A 74 1.48 -5.69 2.94
CA TYR A 74 1.84 -6.91 3.65
C TYR A 74 0.59 -7.72 4.02
N GLY A 75 -0.47 -7.06 4.53
CA GLY A 75 -1.75 -7.71 4.82
C GLY A 75 -2.38 -8.39 3.60
N GLN A 76 -2.32 -7.76 2.42
CA GLN A 76 -2.82 -8.34 1.17
C GLN A 76 -2.00 -9.57 0.73
N VAL A 77 -0.67 -9.49 0.80
CA VAL A 77 0.21 -10.62 0.49
C VAL A 77 -0.05 -11.78 1.44
N ALA A 78 -0.11 -11.50 2.76
CA ALA A 78 -0.40 -12.50 3.77
C ALA A 78 -1.79 -13.12 3.59
N PHE A 79 -2.77 -12.35 3.12
CA PHE A 79 -4.09 -12.86 2.75
C PHE A 79 -4.00 -13.84 1.58
N ILE A 80 -3.32 -13.45 0.50
CA ILE A 80 -3.13 -14.30 -0.69
C ILE A 80 -2.40 -15.59 -0.31
N GLN A 81 -1.40 -15.53 0.57
CA GLN A 81 -0.63 -16.70 1.01
C GLN A 81 -1.32 -17.55 2.07
N ARG A 82 -2.53 -17.19 2.52
CA ARG A 82 -3.25 -17.86 3.63
C ARG A 82 -2.41 -17.94 4.90
N TRP A 83 -1.60 -16.92 5.15
CA TRP A 83 -0.79 -16.86 6.36
C TRP A 83 -1.63 -16.53 7.58
N PRO A 84 -1.25 -17.04 8.76
CA PRO A 84 -1.91 -16.69 10.01
C PRO A 84 -1.85 -15.17 10.21
N HIS A 85 -2.88 -14.64 10.88
CA HIS A 85 -2.97 -13.22 11.26
C HIS A 85 -3.13 -12.24 10.09
N SER A 86 -3.38 -12.68 8.85
CA SER A 86 -3.57 -11.71 7.77
C SER A 86 -4.80 -10.80 7.94
N THR A 87 -5.83 -11.20 8.71
CA THR A 87 -6.95 -10.32 9.08
C THR A 87 -6.48 -9.12 9.89
N THR A 88 -5.62 -9.32 10.89
CA THR A 88 -5.15 -8.23 11.76
C THR A 88 -4.29 -7.25 10.98
N PHE A 89 -3.44 -7.74 10.08
CA PHE A 89 -2.63 -6.89 9.21
C PHE A 89 -3.47 -6.10 8.19
N LEU A 90 -4.52 -6.70 7.62
CA LEU A 90 -5.44 -5.98 6.73
C LEU A 90 -6.18 -4.85 7.45
N VAL A 91 -6.66 -5.09 8.68
CA VAL A 91 -7.31 -4.05 9.51
C VAL A 91 -6.33 -2.95 9.87
N ALA A 92 -5.15 -3.31 10.38
CA ALA A 92 -4.13 -2.35 10.76
C ALA A 92 -3.73 -1.47 9.58
N GLY A 93 -3.56 -2.05 8.39
CA GLY A 93 -3.28 -1.32 7.16
C GLY A 93 -4.44 -0.43 6.73
N ALA A 94 -5.68 -0.91 6.77
CA ALA A 94 -6.87 -0.13 6.42
C ALA A 94 -7.07 1.07 7.35
N VAL A 95 -6.95 0.87 8.67
CA VAL A 95 -7.03 1.93 9.68
C VAL A 95 -5.88 2.93 9.50
N GLY A 96 -4.66 2.44 9.28
CA GLY A 96 -3.51 3.29 8.98
C GLY A 96 -3.73 4.17 7.75
N CYS A 97 -4.22 3.58 6.65
CA CYS A 97 -4.54 4.32 5.43
C CYS A 97 -5.68 5.33 5.65
N ALA A 98 -6.68 5.00 6.46
CA ALA A 98 -7.75 5.92 6.82
C ALA A 98 -7.22 7.12 7.63
N LEU A 99 -6.33 6.89 8.59
CA LEU A 99 -5.68 7.97 9.35
C LEU A 99 -4.81 8.85 8.43
N SER A 100 -4.04 8.23 7.52
CA SER A 100 -3.24 8.94 6.51
C SER A 100 -4.12 9.79 5.57
N LEU A 101 -5.28 9.27 5.18
CA LEU A 101 -6.27 10.00 4.37
C LEU A 101 -6.84 11.19 5.13
N LEU A 102 -7.27 11.00 6.38
CA LEU A 102 -7.82 12.06 7.22
C LEU A 102 -6.78 13.16 7.48
N ALA A 103 -5.55 12.78 7.81
CA ALA A 103 -4.44 13.71 8.00
C ALA A 103 -4.12 14.49 6.71
N GLY A 104 -4.09 13.81 5.55
CA GLY A 104 -3.87 14.44 4.25
C GLY A 104 -5.00 15.40 3.85
N LEU A 105 -6.26 15.03 4.10
CA LEU A 105 -7.41 15.91 3.86
C LEU A 105 -7.42 17.11 4.81
N ALA A 106 -7.08 16.92 6.09
CA ALA A 106 -6.96 18.03 7.03
C ALA A 106 -5.87 19.03 6.60
N LEU A 107 -4.75 18.53 6.05
CA LEU A 107 -3.68 19.38 5.53
C LEU A 107 -4.08 20.09 4.23
N ARG A 108 -4.99 19.53 3.42
CA ARG A 108 -5.58 20.21 2.25
C ARG A 108 -6.44 21.42 2.60
N LEU A 109 -7.04 21.45 3.80
CA LEU A 109 -7.82 22.60 4.24
C LEU A 109 -6.94 23.84 4.46
N LYS A 110 -5.62 23.66 4.59
CA LYS A 110 -4.67 24.77 4.73
C LYS A 110 -4.15 25.16 3.34
N PRO A 111 -4.10 26.45 2.98
CA PRO A 111 -3.56 26.88 1.71
C PRO A 111 -2.07 26.51 1.65
N HIS A 112 -1.72 25.48 0.89
CA HIS A 112 -0.34 25.00 0.78
C HIS A 112 0.02 24.45 -0.59
N ARG A 113 1.28 24.70 -0.95
CA ARG A 113 1.97 24.45 -2.23
C ARG A 113 2.12 22.98 -2.64
N ALA A 114 1.51 22.05 -1.89
CA ALA A 114 1.80 20.62 -1.93
C ALA A 114 0.63 19.75 -2.45
N ASP A 115 -0.29 20.32 -3.23
CA ASP A 115 -1.49 19.64 -3.71
C ASP A 115 -1.18 18.36 -4.51
N ILE A 116 -0.18 18.42 -5.40
CA ILE A 116 0.27 17.28 -6.22
C ILE A 116 0.79 16.13 -5.34
N TYR A 117 1.45 16.48 -4.24
CA TYR A 117 1.99 15.51 -3.28
C TYR A 117 0.90 14.87 -2.43
N LEU A 118 -0.04 15.70 -1.94
CA LEU A 118 -1.21 15.24 -1.20
C LEU A 118 -2.07 14.31 -2.06
N ASP A 119 -2.36 14.68 -3.31
CA ASP A 119 -3.09 13.83 -4.27
C ASP A 119 -2.43 12.45 -4.43
N GLY A 120 -1.11 12.43 -4.59
CA GLY A 120 -0.36 11.19 -4.77
C GLY A 120 -0.46 10.23 -3.57
N ILE A 121 -0.47 10.75 -2.33
CA ILE A 121 -0.66 9.94 -1.13
C ILE A 121 -2.12 9.53 -0.99
N LEU A 122 -3.06 10.46 -1.18
CA LEU A 122 -4.48 10.23 -1.00
C LEU A 122 -4.99 9.14 -1.94
N ILE A 123 -4.66 9.22 -3.24
CA ILE A 123 -5.07 8.21 -4.23
C ILE A 123 -4.56 6.81 -3.85
N ARG A 124 -3.30 6.70 -3.43
CA ARG A 124 -2.71 5.40 -3.06
C ARG A 124 -3.31 4.84 -1.77
N CYS A 125 -3.50 5.67 -0.75
CA CYS A 125 -4.13 5.24 0.49
C CYS A 125 -5.58 4.80 0.26
N LEU A 126 -6.31 5.49 -0.63
CA LEU A 126 -7.66 5.12 -1.00
C LEU A 126 -7.70 3.78 -1.74
N VAL A 127 -6.83 3.55 -2.73
CA VAL A 127 -6.81 2.31 -3.51
C VAL A 127 -6.32 1.13 -2.65
N VAL A 128 -5.14 1.23 -2.04
CA VAL A 128 -4.54 0.12 -1.29
C VAL A 128 -5.26 -0.12 0.03
N GLY A 129 -5.64 0.96 0.74
CA GLY A 129 -6.41 0.89 1.97
C GLY A 129 -7.85 0.42 1.75
N GLY A 130 -8.49 0.89 0.67
CA GLY A 130 -9.83 0.44 0.27
C GLY A 130 -9.86 -1.05 -0.07
N LEU A 131 -8.88 -1.55 -0.82
CA LEU A 131 -8.73 -2.99 -1.08
C LEU A 131 -8.48 -3.79 0.21
N ALA A 132 -7.65 -3.27 1.12
CA ALA A 132 -7.43 -3.94 2.41
C ALA A 132 -8.71 -4.00 3.25
N PHE A 133 -9.49 -2.92 3.27
CA PHE A 133 -10.77 -2.85 3.98
C PHE A 133 -11.80 -3.81 3.39
N THR A 134 -11.96 -3.88 2.06
CA THR A 134 -12.93 -4.78 1.42
C THR A 134 -12.56 -6.24 1.63
N LEU A 135 -11.28 -6.61 1.49
CA LEU A 135 -10.80 -7.95 1.76
C LEU A 135 -11.02 -8.35 3.23
N TRP A 136 -10.74 -7.44 4.16
CA TRP A 136 -11.04 -7.71 5.56
C TRP A 136 -12.54 -7.87 5.79
N PHE A 137 -13.36 -6.93 5.33
CA PHE A 137 -14.81 -6.92 5.54
C PHE A 137 -15.49 -8.18 5.01
N LEU A 138 -15.13 -8.63 3.79
CA LEU A 138 -15.72 -9.81 3.16
C LEU A 138 -15.33 -11.14 3.83
N PHE A 139 -14.15 -11.19 4.47
CA PHE A 139 -13.58 -12.41 5.03
C PHE A 139 -13.38 -12.36 6.55
N ALA A 140 -13.88 -11.32 7.21
CA ALA A 140 -13.88 -11.21 8.66
C ALA A 140 -14.79 -12.30 9.24
N GLY A 141 -14.21 -13.18 10.07
CA GLY A 141 -14.94 -14.22 10.81
C GLY A 141 -15.05 -15.58 10.13
N LYS A 142 -14.52 -15.78 8.92
CA LYS A 142 -14.42 -17.12 8.31
C LYS A 142 -13.17 -17.86 8.83
N PRO A 143 -13.27 -19.15 9.21
CA PRO A 143 -12.10 -19.96 9.51
C PRO A 143 -11.22 -20.07 8.25
N ARG A 144 -9.91 -20.05 8.44
CA ARG A 144 -8.89 -20.02 7.37
C ARG A 144 -8.08 -21.29 7.33
#